data_AF-A0A1M5G467-F1
#
_entry.id   AF-A0A1M5G467-F1
#
_cell.length_a   1.000
_cell.length_b   1.000
_cell.length_c   1.000
_cell.angle_alpha   90.00
_cell.angle_beta   90.00
_cell.angle_gamma   90.00
#
_symmetry.space_group_name_H-M   'P 1'
#
loop_
_entity.id
_entity.type
_entity.pdbx_description
1 polymer ?
#
loop_
_entity_poly.entity_id
_entity_poly.type
_entity_poly.pdbx_seq_one_letter_code
_entity_poly.pdbx_strand_id
1 'polypeptide(L)'
;MNNWIEINRPVDVEADIPLKDQAPVEIKDRYVSDYKGRFIAWISEDRKKIGCIKNNRSISASLVEAHSIQLYEMEPAKGNGFVGLDIISASGESLAVIAASRYSVKSLNWLKEIQPILASAFDLQETYEYQGKDA
;
A
#
# COMPACT_ATOMS: atom_id res chain seq x y z
N MET A 1 3.75 -18.96 6.65
CA MET A 1 3.36 -17.53 6.48
C MET A 1 2.01 -17.50 5.78
N ASN A 2 1.14 -16.57 6.17
CA ASN A 2 -0.17 -16.43 5.54
C ASN A 2 -0.01 -15.55 4.29
N ASN A 3 -0.31 -16.08 3.11
CA ASN A 3 -0.14 -15.36 1.83
C ASN A 3 -1.16 -14.23 1.64
N TRP A 4 -2.10 -14.08 2.58
CA TRP A 4 -3.23 -13.17 2.55
C TRP A 4 -3.39 -12.60 3.95
N ILE A 5 -3.29 -11.27 4.08
CA ILE A 5 -3.40 -10.56 5.35
C ILE A 5 -4.48 -9.50 5.21
N GLU A 6 -5.44 -9.55 6.11
CA GLU A 6 -6.47 -8.53 6.21
C GLU A 6 -5.94 -7.31 6.96
N ILE A 7 -6.06 -6.16 6.34
CA ILE A 7 -5.71 -4.86 6.91
C ILE A 7 -7.00 -4.16 7.30
N ASN A 8 -7.14 -3.85 8.59
CA ASN A 8 -8.27 -3.05 9.03
C ASN A 8 -8.10 -1.61 8.52
N ARG A 9 -9.07 -1.14 7.74
CA ARG A 9 -9.12 0.25 7.27
C ARG A 9 -10.31 0.95 7.89
N PRO A 10 -10.10 1.93 8.79
CA PRO A 10 -11.19 2.74 9.33
C PRO A 10 -12.01 3.43 8.24
N VAL A 11 -13.29 3.67 8.54
CA VAL A 11 -14.25 4.27 7.59
C VAL A 11 -13.91 5.74 7.32
N ASP A 12 -13.31 6.42 8.28
CA ASP A 12 -12.97 7.84 8.25
C ASP A 12 -11.55 8.13 7.74
N VAL A 13 -10.82 7.10 7.33
CA VAL A 13 -9.54 7.24 6.62
C VAL A 13 -9.81 7.49 5.14
N GLU A 14 -9.10 8.47 4.56
CA GLU A 14 -9.21 8.81 3.14
C GLU A 14 -8.22 8.03 2.27
N ALA A 15 -7.02 7.73 2.79
CA ALA A 15 -6.01 6.95 2.09
C ALA A 15 -6.60 5.62 1.61
N ASP A 16 -6.42 5.32 0.33
CA ASP A 16 -6.91 4.10 -0.28
C ASP A 16 -6.04 3.72 -1.47
N ILE A 17 -6.21 2.48 -1.93
CA ILE A 17 -5.57 2.01 -3.15
C ILE A 17 -6.01 2.94 -4.31
N PRO A 18 -5.07 3.45 -5.13
CA PRO A 18 -5.42 4.19 -6.34
C PRO A 18 -6.34 3.38 -7.26
N LEU A 19 -7.09 4.06 -8.11
CA LEU A 19 -8.01 3.41 -9.05
C LEU A 19 -7.24 2.70 -10.18
N LYS A 20 -6.68 1.53 -9.86
CA LYS A 20 -5.95 0.63 -10.75
C LYS A 20 -6.53 -0.79 -10.63
N ASP A 21 -6.32 -1.61 -11.65
CA ASP A 21 -6.65 -3.04 -11.63
C ASP A 21 -5.46 -3.86 -12.17
N GLN A 22 -4.50 -4.15 -11.30
CA GLN A 22 -3.23 -4.81 -11.66
C GLN A 22 -3.07 -6.22 -11.08
N ALA A 23 -3.93 -6.63 -10.15
CA ALA A 23 -3.86 -7.98 -9.60
C ALA A 23 -4.16 -9.03 -10.68
N PRO A 24 -3.42 -10.16 -10.68
CA PRO A 24 -3.74 -11.31 -11.52
C PRO A 24 -5.16 -11.85 -11.30
N VAL A 25 -5.72 -12.54 -12.28
CA VAL A 25 -7.11 -13.03 -12.24
C VAL A 25 -7.33 -13.99 -11.07
N GLU A 26 -6.38 -14.88 -10.82
CA GLU A 26 -6.40 -15.85 -9.72
C GLU A 26 -6.47 -15.18 -8.34
N ILE A 27 -5.82 -14.02 -8.17
CA ILE A 27 -5.89 -13.21 -6.95
C ILE A 27 -7.28 -12.58 -6.84
N LYS A 28 -7.82 -12.05 -7.95
CA LYS A 28 -9.14 -11.43 -7.97
C LYS A 28 -10.26 -12.42 -7.66
N ASP A 29 -10.21 -13.61 -8.25
CA ASP A 29 -11.21 -14.65 -8.04
C ASP A 29 -11.25 -15.10 -6.58
N ARG A 30 -10.07 -15.33 -5.98
CA ARG A 30 -9.97 -15.66 -4.56
C ARG A 30 -10.45 -14.52 -3.66
N TYR A 31 -10.09 -13.28 -3.98
CA TYR A 31 -10.56 -12.11 -3.25
C TYR A 31 -12.10 -12.01 -3.25
N VAL A 32 -12.73 -12.23 -4.40
CA VAL A 32 -14.20 -12.20 -4.53
C VAL A 32 -14.87 -13.32 -3.73
N SER A 33 -14.26 -14.50 -3.67
CA SER A 33 -14.78 -15.65 -2.91
C SER A 33 -14.70 -15.43 -1.40
N ASP A 34 -13.52 -15.03 -0.90
CA ASP A 34 -13.20 -15.20 0.52
C ASP A 34 -13.09 -13.87 1.29
N TYR A 35 -12.79 -12.78 0.61
CA TYR A 35 -12.35 -11.52 1.23
C TYR A 35 -13.09 -10.28 0.74
N LYS A 36 -14.20 -10.45 0.02
CA LYS A 36 -14.92 -9.35 -0.62
C LYS A 36 -15.25 -8.22 0.37
N GLY A 37 -14.87 -7.00 0.00
CA GLY A 37 -15.08 -5.77 0.76
C GLY A 37 -13.92 -5.38 1.68
N ARG A 38 -12.97 -6.28 1.90
CA ARG A 38 -11.86 -6.09 2.84
C ARG A 38 -10.64 -5.50 2.13
N PHE A 39 -9.77 -4.83 2.88
CA PHE A 39 -8.46 -4.43 2.38
C PHE A 39 -7.50 -5.60 2.62
N ILE A 40 -6.94 -6.16 1.57
CA ILE A 40 -6.11 -7.35 1.65
C ILE A 40 -4.73 -7.06 1.07
N ALA A 41 -3.70 -7.39 1.84
CA ALA A 41 -2.34 -7.57 1.35
C ALA A 41 -2.14 -9.04 0.94
N TRP A 42 -1.49 -9.29 -0.20
CA TRP A 42 -1.33 -10.63 -0.75
C TRP A 42 0.05 -10.87 -1.34
N ILE A 43 0.44 -12.14 -1.36
CA ILE A 43 1.65 -12.67 -2.02
C ILE A 43 1.19 -13.77 -2.96
N SER A 44 1.65 -13.76 -4.21
CA SER A 44 1.36 -14.84 -5.16
C SER A 44 1.94 -16.16 -4.66
N GLU A 45 1.32 -17.29 -5.02
CA GLU A 45 1.76 -18.61 -4.56
C GLU A 45 3.19 -18.94 -5.00
N ASP A 46 3.58 -18.48 -6.18
CA ASP A 46 4.95 -18.61 -6.72
C ASP A 46 5.94 -17.60 -6.11
N ARG A 47 5.48 -16.75 -5.18
CA ARG A 47 6.23 -15.68 -4.51
C ARG A 47 6.94 -14.72 -5.47
N LYS A 48 6.43 -14.53 -6.68
CA LYS A 48 6.99 -13.55 -7.63
C LYS A 48 6.35 -12.17 -7.51
N LYS A 49 5.13 -12.10 -7.01
CA LYS A 49 4.36 -10.85 -6.92
C LYS A 49 3.82 -10.64 -5.53
N ILE A 50 3.77 -9.37 -5.17
CA ILE A 50 3.08 -8.87 -3.98
C ILE A 50 2.10 -7.79 -4.38
N GLY A 51 1.15 -7.49 -3.52
CA GLY A 51 0.26 -6.37 -3.76
C GLY A 51 -0.81 -6.20 -2.70
N CYS A 52 -1.71 -5.28 -3.00
CA CYS A 52 -2.89 -4.99 -2.19
C CYS A 52 -4.13 -4.97 -3.07
N ILE A 53 -5.27 -5.38 -2.53
CA ILE A 53 -6.56 -5.37 -3.21
C ILE A 53 -7.67 -4.95 -2.25
N LYS A 54 -8.57 -4.10 -2.75
CA LYS A 54 -9.80 -3.70 -2.08
C LYS A 54 -10.84 -3.34 -3.12
N ASN A 55 -11.96 -4.05 -3.09
CA ASN A 55 -13.05 -3.95 -4.06
C ASN A 55 -12.56 -4.11 -5.50
N ASN A 56 -12.74 -3.08 -6.33
CA ASN A 56 -12.31 -3.04 -7.73
C ASN A 56 -10.94 -2.39 -7.91
N ARG A 57 -10.19 -2.16 -6.82
CA ARG A 57 -8.88 -1.53 -6.83
C ARG A 57 -7.82 -2.52 -6.43
N SER A 58 -6.79 -2.65 -7.25
CA SER A 58 -5.70 -3.58 -7.00
C SER A 58 -4.39 -3.08 -7.58
N ILE A 59 -3.33 -3.31 -6.82
CA ILE A 59 -1.95 -3.03 -7.22
C ILE A 59 -1.15 -4.32 -7.16
N SER A 60 -0.10 -4.40 -7.97
CA SER A 60 0.85 -5.50 -7.93
C SER A 60 2.25 -4.98 -8.25
N ALA A 61 3.24 -5.50 -7.54
CA ALA A 61 4.66 -5.28 -7.78
C ALA A 61 5.41 -6.61 -7.85
N SER A 62 6.54 -6.61 -8.55
CA SER A 62 7.48 -7.73 -8.55
C SER A 62 8.17 -7.81 -7.19
N LEU A 63 8.13 -8.98 -6.54
CA LEU A 63 8.81 -9.18 -5.25
C LEU A 63 10.34 -9.12 -5.40
N VAL A 64 10.87 -9.49 -6.56
CA VAL A 64 12.32 -9.49 -6.82
C VAL A 64 12.87 -8.06 -6.94
N GLU A 65 12.05 -7.13 -7.44
CA GLU A 65 12.42 -5.73 -7.60
C GLU A 65 12.13 -4.91 -6.35
N ALA A 66 11.17 -5.35 -5.53
CA ALA A 66 10.77 -4.68 -4.31
C ALA A 66 11.89 -4.72 -3.26
N HIS A 67 12.16 -3.58 -2.65
CA HIS A 67 13.21 -3.40 -1.64
C HIS A 67 12.65 -2.92 -0.30
N SER A 68 11.74 -1.93 -0.33
CA SER A 68 11.17 -1.36 0.89
C SER A 68 9.71 -0.95 0.73
N ILE A 69 9.01 -0.86 1.87
CA ILE A 69 7.74 -0.17 2.01
C ILE A 69 8.02 1.22 2.55
N GLN A 70 7.82 2.24 1.71
CA GLN A 70 8.11 3.63 2.06
C GLN A 70 6.83 4.37 2.40
N LEU A 71 6.80 4.94 3.60
CA LEU A 71 5.85 5.96 3.98
C LEU A 71 6.42 7.33 3.57
N TYR A 72 5.67 8.12 2.82
CA TYR A 72 6.04 9.50 2.56
C TYR A 72 4.94 10.46 3.01
N GLU A 73 5.36 11.65 3.46
CA GLU A 73 4.44 12.74 3.77
C GLU A 73 5.00 14.09 3.32
N MET A 74 4.08 14.93 2.81
CA MET A 74 4.26 16.35 2.58
C MET A 74 3.16 17.09 3.34
N GLU A 75 3.54 17.89 4.32
CA GLU A 75 2.60 18.68 5.13
C GLU A 75 2.01 19.84 4.30
N PRO A 76 0.73 20.23 4.51
CA PRO A 76 0.19 21.44 3.89
C PRO A 76 0.75 22.71 4.56
N ALA A 77 1.38 23.64 3.81
CA ALA A 77 1.65 25.00 4.34
C ALA A 77 0.50 25.98 4.04
N LYS A 78 0.09 26.08 2.76
CA LYS A 78 -1.04 26.88 2.27
C LYS A 78 -1.67 26.22 1.05
N GLY A 79 -2.12 24.98 1.19
CA GLY A 79 -2.54 24.21 0.02
C GLY A 79 -2.83 22.76 0.36
N ASN A 80 -2.45 21.87 -0.55
CA ASN A 80 -2.68 20.44 -0.42
C ASN A 80 -1.36 19.75 -0.06
N GLY A 81 -1.28 19.19 1.13
CA GLY A 81 -0.28 18.18 1.44
C GLY A 81 -0.69 16.81 0.88
N PHE A 82 0.22 15.84 0.92
CA PHE A 82 -0.05 14.46 0.54
C PHE A 82 0.57 13.48 1.52
N VAL A 83 -0.05 12.31 1.64
CA VAL A 83 0.52 11.17 2.36
C VAL A 83 0.30 9.92 1.52
N GLY A 84 1.27 9.03 1.54
CA GLY A 84 1.14 7.76 0.83
C GLY A 84 2.12 6.71 1.30
N LEU A 85 1.85 5.49 0.84
CA LEU A 85 2.63 4.32 1.15
C LEU A 85 2.88 3.57 -0.15
N ASP A 86 4.15 3.35 -0.46
CA ASP A 86 4.61 2.83 -1.73
C ASP A 86 5.50 1.61 -1.54
N ILE A 87 5.54 0.74 -2.55
CA ILE A 87 6.56 -0.30 -2.71
C ILE A 87 7.67 0.30 -3.57
N ILE A 88 8.88 0.40 -3.03
CA ILE A 88 10.03 1.01 -3.70
C ILE A 88 11.06 -0.04 -4.08
N SER A 89 11.69 0.14 -5.24
CA SER A 89 12.87 -0.62 -5.63
C SER A 89 14.14 -0.12 -4.92
N ALA A 90 15.24 -0.89 -5.06
CA ALA A 90 16.53 -0.49 -4.51
C ALA A 90 17.12 0.79 -5.16
N SER A 91 16.65 1.18 -6.35
CA SER A 91 17.06 2.43 -7.02
C SER A 91 16.24 3.65 -6.58
N GLY A 92 15.23 3.46 -5.72
CA GLY A 92 14.32 4.54 -5.30
C GLY A 92 13.10 4.73 -6.22
N GLU A 93 12.89 3.84 -7.20
CA GLU A 93 11.70 3.89 -8.06
C GLU A 93 10.46 3.36 -7.33
N SER A 94 9.36 4.11 -7.36
CA SER A 94 8.06 3.62 -6.89
C SER A 94 7.50 2.58 -7.87
N LEU A 95 7.53 1.31 -7.46
CA LEU A 95 7.00 0.18 -8.22
C LEU A 95 5.47 0.13 -8.17
N ALA A 96 4.90 0.48 -7.01
CA ALA A 96 3.46 0.55 -6.82
C ALA A 96 3.08 1.43 -5.62
N VAL A 97 2.04 2.24 -5.79
CA VAL A 97 1.41 3.00 -4.71
C VAL A 97 0.37 2.12 -4.03
N ILE A 98 0.60 1.72 -2.78
CA ILE A 98 -0.30 0.88 -1.99
C ILE A 98 -1.54 1.66 -1.59
N ALA A 99 -1.34 2.84 -1.00
CA ALA A 99 -2.43 3.73 -0.61
C ALA A 99 -1.94 5.17 -0.57
N ALA A 100 -2.76 6.11 -1.02
CA ALA A 100 -2.44 7.53 -0.97
C ALA A 100 -3.69 8.38 -0.79
N SER A 101 -3.51 9.59 -0.26
CA SER A 101 -4.54 10.63 -0.22
C SER A 101 -3.91 12.01 -0.14
N ARG A 102 -4.76 13.04 -0.15
CA ARG A 102 -4.38 14.32 0.44
C ARG A 102 -3.98 14.11 1.91
N TYR A 103 -3.15 15.02 2.41
CA TYR A 103 -2.68 14.95 3.78
C TYR A 103 -3.85 15.04 4.76
N SER A 104 -3.95 14.04 5.62
CA SER A 104 -4.74 14.10 6.83
C SER A 104 -4.03 13.31 7.92
N VAL A 105 -4.14 13.78 9.16
CA VAL A 105 -3.53 13.09 10.32
C VAL A 105 -4.07 11.66 10.44
N LYS A 106 -5.35 11.43 10.11
CA LYS A 106 -5.96 10.10 10.15
C LYS A 106 -5.35 9.15 9.12
N SER A 107 -5.20 9.61 7.87
CA SER A 107 -4.53 8.84 6.83
C SER A 107 -3.09 8.54 7.22
N LEU A 108 -2.33 9.55 7.68
CA LEU A 108 -0.94 9.36 8.10
C LEU A 108 -0.80 8.31 9.21
N ASN A 109 -1.62 8.42 10.26
CA ASN A 109 -1.57 7.48 11.39
C ASN A 109 -1.92 6.05 10.93
N TRP A 110 -2.96 5.89 10.11
CA TRP A 110 -3.30 4.59 9.56
C TRP A 110 -2.17 4.02 8.68
N LEU A 111 -1.53 4.85 7.84
CA LEU A 111 -0.39 4.40 7.03
C LEU A 111 0.81 3.98 7.90
N LYS A 112 1.09 4.71 8.99
CA LYS A 112 2.11 4.33 10.01
C LYS A 112 1.78 3.01 10.69
N GLU A 113 0.50 2.72 10.95
CA GLU A 113 0.07 1.47 11.55
C GLU A 113 0.24 0.27 10.61
N ILE A 114 -0.05 0.43 9.31
CA ILE A 114 -0.02 -0.70 8.37
C ILE A 114 1.36 -0.94 7.74
N GLN A 115 2.24 0.08 7.70
CA GLN A 115 3.59 -0.04 7.16
C GLN A 115 4.36 -1.25 7.73
N PRO A 116 4.52 -1.41 9.06
CA PRO A 116 5.26 -2.54 9.62
C PRO A 116 4.59 -3.90 9.34
N ILE A 117 3.26 -3.92 9.25
CA ILE A 117 2.49 -5.12 8.91
C ILE A 117 2.84 -5.57 7.48
N LEU A 118 2.83 -4.63 6.53
CA LEU A 118 3.13 -4.90 5.12
C LEU A 118 4.60 -5.23 4.91
N ALA A 119 5.51 -4.49 5.55
CA ALA A 119 6.94 -4.75 5.50
C ALA A 119 7.27 -6.16 6.01
N SER A 120 6.72 -6.54 7.17
CA SER A 120 6.89 -7.90 7.71
C SER A 120 6.23 -8.97 6.83
N ALA A 121 5.06 -8.70 6.26
CA ALA A 121 4.37 -9.63 5.38
C ALA A 121 5.18 -9.94 4.12
N PHE A 122 5.73 -8.89 3.50
CA PHE A 122 6.44 -8.97 2.24
C PHE A 122 7.94 -9.24 2.39
N ASP A 123 8.44 -9.33 3.63
CA ASP A 123 9.88 -9.47 3.93
C ASP A 123 10.71 -8.32 3.36
N LEU A 124 10.21 -7.09 3.54
CA LEU A 124 10.79 -5.85 3.04
C LEU A 124 11.18 -4.93 4.21
N GLN A 125 12.05 -3.97 3.93
CA GLN A 125 12.44 -2.94 4.91
C GLN A 125 11.38 -1.84 5.01
N GLU A 126 11.36 -1.14 6.13
CA GLU A 126 10.56 0.07 6.32
C GLU A 126 11.42 1.30 6.02
N THR A 127 10.91 2.22 5.22
CA THR A 127 11.56 3.51 4.95
C THR A 127 10.57 4.66 5.14
N TYR A 128 11.08 5.84 5.45
CA TYR A 128 10.26 7.03 5.66
C TYR A 128 10.88 8.24 4.95
N GLU A 129 10.04 9.01 4.26
CA GLU A 129 10.44 10.22 3.55
C GLU A 129 9.56 11.41 3.95
N TYR A 130 10.21 12.43 4.54
CA TYR A 130 9.58 13.70 4.83
C TYR A 130 9.91 14.71 3.73
N GLN A 131 8.90 15.09 2.95
CA GLN A 131 9.04 15.99 1.79
C GLN A 131 8.91 17.48 2.17
N GLY A 132 8.82 17.79 3.46
CA GLY A 132 8.64 19.16 3.94
C GLY A 132 7.20 19.63 3.81
N LYS A 133 7.02 20.93 3.53
CA LYS A 133 5.71 21.54 3.39
C LYS A 133 5.43 21.95 1.95
N ASP A 134 4.18 21.81 1.52
CA ASP A 134 3.65 22.33 0.26
C ASP A 134 3.86 23.86 0.22
N ALA A 135 4.62 24.37 -0.76
CA ALA A 135 5.13 25.74 -0.81
C ALA A 135 4.09 26.78 -1.27
#